data_AF-A0A1G5XNQ0-F1
#
_entry.id   AF-A0A1G5XNQ0-F1
#
_cell.length_a   1.000
_cell.length_b   1.000
_cell.length_c   1.000
_cell.angle_alpha   90.00
_cell.angle_beta   90.00
_cell.angle_gamma   90.00
#
_symmetry.space_group_name_H-M   'P 1'
#
loop_
_entity.id
_entity.type
_entity.pdbx_description
1 polymer ?
#
loop_
_entity_poly.entity_id
_entity_poly.type
_entity_poly.pdbx_seq_one_letter_code
_entity_poly.pdbx_strand_id
1 'polypeptide(L)' 'MVLRVEESNWEADHIHILFDAMPSTNLVRFINAYKTSSSRIIKRDYPGIKRFLWKCAFWKTGYFITTSGWSKYRNYTKIY' A
#
# COMPACT_ATOMS: atom_id res chain seq x y z
N MET A 1 14.66 4.59 11.39
CA MET A 1 13.37 4.21 10.76
C MET A 1 13.58 2.85 10.11
N VAL A 2 13.11 1.78 10.75
CA VAL A 2 13.18 0.44 10.17
C VAL A 2 11.74 0.02 9.87
N LEU A 3 11.41 0.02 8.57
CA LEU A 3 10.19 -0.55 8.03
C LEU A 3 10.63 -1.65 7.08
N ARG A 4 10.22 -2.89 7.36
CA ARG A 4 10.55 -4.06 6.56
C ARG A 4 9.25 -4.65 6.02
N VAL A 5 9.24 -4.97 4.72
CA VAL A 5 8.15 -5.74 4.12
C VAL A 5 8.47 -7.21 4.36
N GLU A 6 7.56 -7.90 5.02
CA GLU A 6 7.67 -9.34 5.31
C GLU A 6 6.99 -10.15 4.21
N GLU A 7 5.77 -9.75 3.84
CA GLU A 7 4.96 -10.44 2.84
C GLU A 7 4.16 -9.42 2.02
N SER A 8 3.93 -9.74 0.76
CA SER A 8 3.05 -8.98 -0.13
C SER A 8 2.23 -9.92 -1.00
N ASN A 9 0.91 -9.83 -0.91
CA ASN A 9 -0.03 -10.58 -1.73
C ASN A 9 -0.92 -9.60 -2.51
N TRP A 10 -1.27 -9.94 -3.74
CA TRP A 10 -2.15 -9.13 -4.58
C TRP A 10 -3.40 -9.90 -4.97
N GLU A 11 -4.48 -9.14 -5.12
CA GLU A 11 -5.74 -9.55 -5.71
C GLU A 11 -6.02 -8.66 -6.93
N ALA A 12 -7.09 -8.93 -7.66
CA ALA A 12 -7.45 -8.15 -8.85
C ALA A 12 -7.71 -6.65 -8.55
N ASP A 13 -8.16 -6.32 -7.35
CA ASP A 13 -8.61 -4.98 -6.96
C ASP A 13 -7.90 -4.38 -5.73
N HIS A 14 -6.99 -5.13 -5.08
CA HIS A 14 -6.26 -4.65 -3.91
C HIS A 14 -4.95 -5.41 -3.64
N ILE A 15 -4.11 -4.87 -2.76
CA ILE A 15 -2.87 -5.50 -2.29
C ILE A 15 -2.90 -5.58 -0.76
N HIS A 16 -2.40 -6.69 -0.22
CA HIS A 16 -2.11 -6.87 1.19
C HIS A 16 -0.61 -6.87 1.41
N ILE A 17 -0.15 -6.10 2.40
CA ILE A 17 1.26 -6.01 2.75
C ILE A 17 1.40 -6.20 4.25
N LEU A 18 2.25 -7.14 4.66
CA LEU A 18 2.66 -7.33 6.04
C LEU A 18 3.97 -6.59 6.26
N PHE A 19 3.99 -5.68 7.22
CA PHE A 19 5.17 -4.92 7.62
C PHE A 19 5.62 -5.32 9.02
N ASP A 20 6.93 -5.41 9.21
CA ASP A 20 7.55 -5.28 10.53
C ASP A 20 8.00 -3.82 10.70
N ALA A 21 7.41 -3.13 11.68
CA ALA A 21 7.60 -1.71 11.87
C ALA A 21 7.64 -1.34 13.36
N MET A 22 8.65 -0.54 13.73
CA MET A 22 8.71 0.04 15.07
C MET A 22 7.49 0.93 15.35
N PRO A 23 7.00 1.06 16.59
CA PRO A 23 5.82 1.86 16.90
C PRO A 23 5.96 3.34 16.52
N SER A 24 7.19 3.86 16.45
CA SER A 24 7.51 5.22 16.01
C SER A 24 7.47 5.41 14.49
N THR A 25 7.25 4.34 13.71
CA THR A 25 7.22 4.39 12.26
C THR A 25 5.92 5.00 11.76
N ASN A 26 6.01 6.03 10.93
CA ASN A 26 4.85 6.65 10.32
C ASN A 26 4.36 5.84 9.10
N LEU A 27 3.55 4.81 9.36
CA LEU A 27 2.97 3.94 8.34
C LEU A 27 2.06 4.70 7.36
N VAL A 28 1.33 5.71 7.85
CA VAL A 28 0.45 6.56 7.03
C VAL A 28 1.26 7.28 5.94
N ARG A 29 2.39 7.90 6.31
CA ARG A 29 3.28 8.57 5.36
C ARG A 29 3.84 7.59 4.35
N PHE A 30 4.24 6.41 4.80
CA PHE A 30 4.74 5.35 3.92
C PHE A 30 3.69 4.92 2.88
N ILE A 31 2.47 4.58 3.33
CA ILE A 31 1.38 4.12 2.45
C ILE A 31 1.01 5.21 1.43
N ASN A 32 0.93 6.47 1.85
CA ASN A 32 0.65 7.58 0.94
C ASN A 32 1.74 7.76 -0.12
N ALA A 33 3.01 7.65 0.29
CA ALA A 33 4.15 7.71 -0.64
C ALA A 33 4.14 6.51 -1.60
N TYR A 34 3.84 5.31 -1.11
CA TYR A 34 3.71 4.09 -1.91
C TYR A 34 2.60 4.22 -2.95
N LYS A 35 1.37 4.58 -2.53
CA LYS A 35 0.22 4.76 -3.42
C LYS A 35 0.51 5.82 -4.49
N THR A 36 1.12 6.94 -4.11
CA THR A 36 1.47 8.02 -5.04
C THR A 36 2.51 7.57 -6.07
N SER A 37 3.59 6.94 -5.63
CA SER A 37 4.70 6.54 -6.50
C SER A 37 4.31 5.42 -7.44
N SER A 38 3.64 4.39 -6.93
CA SER A 38 3.13 3.28 -7.74
C SER A 38 2.09 3.76 -8.75
N SER A 39 1.16 4.64 -8.36
CA SER A 39 0.19 5.22 -9.29
C SER A 39 0.86 5.95 -10.46
N ARG A 40 1.95 6.69 -10.20
CA ARG A 40 2.73 7.37 -11.25
C ARG A 40 3.43 6.38 -12.17
N ILE A 41 4.12 5.38 -11.61
CA ILE A 41 4.87 4.37 -12.37
C ILE A 41 3.92 3.56 -13.25
N ILE A 42 2.83 3.04 -12.69
CA ILE A 42 1.86 2.22 -13.43
C ILE A 42 1.21 3.01 -14.58
N LYS A 43 0.81 4.27 -14.33
CA LYS A 43 0.23 5.11 -15.39
C LYS A 43 1.24 5.53 -16.46
N ARG A 44 2.55 5.53 -16.15
CA ARG A 44 3.63 5.79 -17.10
C ARG A 44 3.90 4.56 -17.96
N ASP A 45 4.07 3.40 -17.32
CA ASP A 45 4.51 2.16 -17.98
C ASP A 45 3.34 1.46 -18.70
N TYR A 46 2.10 1.66 -18.21
CA TYR A 46 0.87 1.10 -18.79
C TYR A 46 -0.14 2.22 -19.07
N PRO A 47 0.12 3.13 -20.02
CA PRO A 47 -0.74 4.30 -20.26
C PRO A 47 -2.18 3.93 -20.63
N GLY A 48 -2.37 2.75 -21.24
CA GLY A 48 -3.68 2.19 -21.56
C GLY A 48 -4.57 1.96 -20.34
N ILE A 49 -4.03 1.89 -19.13
CA ILE A 49 -4.82 1.69 -17.92
C ILE A 49 -5.74 2.88 -17.61
N LYS A 50 -5.37 4.09 -18.05
CA LYS A 50 -6.13 5.32 -17.78
C LYS A 50 -7.58 5.25 -18.25
N ARG A 51 -7.87 4.44 -19.27
CA ARG A 51 -9.23 4.23 -19.79
C ARG A 51 -10.16 3.48 -18.82
N PHE A 52 -9.57 2.75 -17.87
CA PHE A 52 -10.30 1.98 -16.85
C PHE A 52 -10.35 2.70 -15.49
N LEU A 53 -9.64 3.83 -15.33
CA LEU A 53 -9.54 4.54 -14.06
C LEU A 53 -10.57 5.65 -13.93
N TRP A 54 -11.37 5.61 -12.87
CA TRP A 54 -12.24 6.72 -12.51
C TRP A 54 -11.40 7.94 -12.08
N LYS A 55 -11.64 9.10 -12.71
CA LYS A 55 -10.90 10.36 -12.44
C LYS A 55 -9.37 10.23 -12.51
N CYS A 56 -8.85 9.32 -13.34
CA CYS A 56 -7.40 9.04 -13.45
C CYS A 56 -6.71 8.58 -12.14
N ALA A 57 -7.48 8.17 -11.12
CA ALA A 57 -6.96 7.65 -9.87
C ALA A 57 -6.76 6.14 -9.96
N PHE A 58 -5.55 5.66 -9.65
CA PHE A 58 -5.24 4.23 -9.68
C PHE A 58 -5.68 3.53 -8.39
N TRP A 59 -5.43 4.17 -7.24
CA TRP A 59 -5.82 3.65 -5.93
C TRP A 59 -7.06 4.37 -5.40
N LYS A 60 -7.85 3.67 -4.57
CA LYS A 60 -8.86 4.33 -3.73
C LYS A 60 -8.17 5.30 -2.75
N THR A 61 -8.84 6.35 -2.29
CA THR A 61 -8.25 7.28 -1.30
C THR A 61 -7.95 6.58 0.04
N GLY A 62 -8.78 5.62 0.44
CA GLY A 62 -8.65 4.90 1.70
C GLY A 62 -7.67 3.73 1.66
N TYR A 63 -7.32 3.25 2.85
CA TYR A 63 -6.57 2.03 3.11
C TYR A 63 -6.95 1.52 4.51
N PHE A 64 -6.64 0.26 4.80
CA PHE A 64 -6.89 -0.37 6.10
C PHE A 64 -5.56 -0.80 6.71
N ILE A 65 -5.36 -0.50 7.99
CA ILE A 65 -4.19 -0.92 8.76
C ILE A 65 -4.71 -1.60 10.03
N THR A 66 -4.16 -2.76 10.34
CA THR A 66 -4.40 -3.46 11.60
C THR A 66 -3.10 -4.01 12.14
N THR A 67 -3.00 -4.17 13.46
CA THR A 67 -1.90 -4.90 14.08
C THR A 67 -2.22 -6.39 14.02
N SER A 68 -1.22 -7.24 13.76
CA SER A 68 -1.38 -8.69 13.89
C SER A 68 -0.90 -9.10 15.27
N GLY A 69 -1.72 -9.79 16.06
CA GLY A 69 -1.43 -10.15 17.46
C GLY A 69 -0.25 -11.12 17.66
N TRP A 70 0.40 -11.60 16.59
CA TRP A 70 1.53 -12.53 16.66
C TRP A 70 2.82 -11.89 17.18
N SER A 71 2.97 -10.57 17.10
CA SER A 71 4.11 -9.82 17.66
C SER A 71 3.74 -8.34 17.83
N LYS A 72 4.25 -7.69 18.88
CA LYS A 72 4.00 -6.26 19.20
C LYS A 72 4.34 -5.27 18.07
N TYR A 73 5.11 -5.69 17.07
CA TYR A 73 5.67 -4.82 16.03
C TYR A 73 5.21 -5.16 14.60
N ARG A 74 4.40 -6.21 14.42
CA ARG A 74 3.87 -6.58 13.09
C ARG A 74 2.55 -5.89 12.78
N ASN A 75 2.55 -5.16 11.67
CA ASN A 75 1.39 -4.43 11.15
C ASN A 75 0.99 -5.01 9.80
N TYR A 76 -0.28 -5.33 9.66
CA TYR A 76 -0.88 -5.74 8.40
C TYR A 76 -1.63 -4.57 7.77
N THR A 77 -1.36 -4.32 6.49
CA THR A 77 -2.00 -3.24 5.74
C THR A 77 -2.66 -3.80 4.50
N LYS A 78 -3.92 -3.43 4.29
CA LYS A 78 -4.66 -3.65 3.06
C LYS A 78 -4.81 -2.34 2.30
N ILE A 79 -4.24 -2.30 1.10
CA ILE A 79 -4.26 -1.15 0.20
C ILE A 79 -5.21 -1.45 -0.96
N TYR A 80 -6.31 -0.69 -1.02
CA TYR A 80 -7.23 -0.62 -2.16
C TYR A 80 -6.83 0.51 -3.11
#